data_AF-A0A024WHN6-F1
#
_entry.id   AF-A0A024WHN6-F1
#
_cell.length_a   1.000
_cell.length_b   1.000
_cell.length_c   1.000
_cell.angle_alpha   90.00
_cell.angle_beta   90.00
_cell.angle_gamma   90.00
#
_symmetry.space_group_name_H-M   'P 1'
#
loop_
_entity.id
_entity.type
_entity.pdbx_description
1 polymer ?
#
loop_
_entity_poly.entity_id
_entity_poly.type
_entity_poly.pdbx_seq_one_letter_code
_entity_poly.pdbx_strand_id
1 'polypeptide(L)'
;MDSSRISVWKKEIGPSLNDVFLKKDLDKIKHGDDENKNNIYLNTINVNKKNINNNINNNNNNNISSSCSSSELVEKKEKYSDFICRDKFIFDMNITCFPNYMHKSSLNIKKKFDISDLIIEVRDARLPFTCTNDFIIDDLKKKLAINYNNNNNKKKKRIIILNKVDLIPRRLALKAQSLIEEKTNTMCLLTSSKYNKNISKIRDICKEMKPKFKSFGLFAMLIGLPNVGKSSIINSFKDITYNLSKYGYKNNKIAFEVNRKRVKTNVLAGTTKMIDTYKVSNNPLLYLIDTPGIFLPKLEDKEISLKLSSIGNTLDYKYDHMYVGDYILFTLNKHKHYNYVKILGLDSPSNDIRFISNVISTKLNLCRNYKYLDINGGCRFFIDMFRLGLLGHVCLEPVPDKQDFITYLDFKSDEPLSINSKKYPTPFRGLL
;
A
#
# COMPACT_ATOMS: atom_id res chain seq x y z
N MET A 1 3.61 -27.03 -31.97
CA MET A 1 4.88 -26.60 -31.33
C MET A 1 4.54 -25.56 -30.29
N ASP A 2 4.27 -26.02 -29.07
CA ASP A 2 3.66 -25.24 -27.99
C ASP A 2 4.69 -24.37 -27.27
N SER A 3 4.56 -23.03 -27.39
CA SER A 3 5.34 -22.06 -26.62
C SER A 3 4.69 -21.69 -25.26
N SER A 4 3.73 -22.49 -24.79
CA SER A 4 2.90 -22.21 -23.61
C SER A 4 3.37 -22.91 -22.32
N ARG A 5 4.67 -23.17 -22.15
CA ARG A 5 5.22 -23.53 -20.83
C ARG A 5 5.63 -22.28 -20.05
N ILE A 6 4.60 -21.50 -19.72
CA ILE A 6 4.64 -20.51 -18.65
C ILE A 6 5.06 -21.26 -17.39
N SER A 7 6.16 -20.82 -16.77
CA SER A 7 6.61 -21.30 -15.45
C SER A 7 5.58 -20.91 -14.39
N VAL A 8 4.52 -21.71 -14.31
CA VAL A 8 3.59 -21.72 -13.19
C VAL A 8 4.39 -22.26 -12.01
N TRP A 9 4.99 -21.36 -11.25
CA TRP A 9 5.37 -21.64 -9.87
C TRP A 9 4.09 -22.00 -9.12
N LYS A 10 3.77 -23.30 -9.08
CA LYS A 10 2.82 -23.84 -8.13
C LYS A 10 3.40 -23.54 -6.76
N LYS A 11 2.66 -22.75 -5.98
CA LYS A 11 2.94 -22.36 -4.60
C LYS A 11 3.11 -23.55 -3.63
N GLU A 12 2.98 -24.77 -4.14
CA GLU A 12 2.94 -26.04 -3.40
C GLU A 12 4.27 -26.83 -3.48
N ILE A 13 5.23 -26.46 -4.34
CA ILE A 13 6.43 -27.30 -4.60
C ILE A 13 7.77 -26.55 -4.46
N GLY A 14 7.77 -25.21 -4.37
CA GLY A 14 8.98 -24.45 -4.02
C GLY A 14 9.13 -24.27 -2.50
N PRO A 15 10.36 -24.16 -1.96
CA PRO A 15 10.55 -23.87 -0.54
C PRO A 15 9.77 -22.59 -0.19
N SER A 16 8.95 -22.66 0.85
CA SER A 16 8.24 -21.49 1.33
C SER A 16 9.26 -20.45 1.80
N LEU A 17 8.92 -19.16 1.78
CA LEU A 17 9.80 -18.10 2.32
C LEU A 17 10.26 -18.38 3.77
N ASN A 18 9.51 -19.19 4.53
CA ASN A 18 9.87 -19.64 5.87
C ASN A 18 10.94 -20.76 5.88
N ASP A 19 11.09 -21.48 4.77
CA ASP A 19 12.08 -22.57 4.61
C ASP A 19 13.45 -22.02 4.17
N VAL A 20 13.46 -20.87 3.49
CA VAL A 20 14.69 -20.21 3.00
C VAL A 20 15.30 -19.28 4.05
N PHE A 21 14.47 -18.56 4.81
CA PHE A 21 14.90 -17.69 5.89
C PHE A 21 14.34 -18.25 7.18
N LEU A 22 15.22 -18.70 8.09
CA LEU A 22 14.84 -19.29 9.37
C LEU A 22 13.72 -18.47 10.01
N LYS A 23 12.64 -19.14 10.41
CA LYS A 23 11.46 -18.53 11.07
C LYS A 23 11.87 -17.61 12.23
N LYS A 24 12.94 -17.96 12.95
CA LYS A 24 13.56 -17.14 14.01
C LYS A 24 14.11 -15.80 13.51
N ASP A 25 14.68 -15.74 12.31
CA ASP A 25 15.22 -14.49 11.74
C ASP A 25 14.10 -13.62 11.20
N LEU A 26 13.07 -14.20 10.58
CA LEU A 26 11.87 -13.47 10.14
C LEU A 26 11.06 -12.92 11.33
N ASP A 27 10.94 -13.68 12.42
CA ASP A 27 10.23 -13.23 13.62
C ASP A 27 11.06 -12.24 14.45
N LYS A 28 12.39 -12.39 14.52
CA LYS A 28 13.29 -11.34 15.06
C LYS A 28 13.28 -10.06 14.22
N ILE A 29 13.08 -10.13 12.90
CA ILE A 29 12.93 -8.95 12.04
C ILE A 29 11.55 -8.28 12.23
N LYS A 30 10.49 -9.07 12.47
CA LYS A 30 9.15 -8.52 12.75
C LYS A 30 9.02 -7.90 14.13
N HIS A 31 9.72 -8.43 15.13
CA HIS A 31 9.65 -7.99 16.54
C HIS A 31 10.86 -7.14 16.98
N GLY A 32 11.89 -7.04 16.14
CA GLY A 32 13.13 -6.30 16.39
C GLY A 32 12.96 -4.79 16.25
N ASP A 33 12.07 -4.22 17.07
CA ASP A 33 11.97 -2.79 17.42
C ASP A 33 11.16 -2.57 18.73
N ASP A 34 10.69 -3.61 19.42
CA ASP A 34 9.95 -3.46 20.68
C ASP A 34 10.83 -3.61 21.94
N GLU A 35 11.99 -4.29 21.88
CA GLU A 35 12.92 -4.36 23.03
C GLU A 35 13.55 -2.99 23.36
N ASN A 36 13.71 -2.11 22.37
CA ASN A 36 14.17 -0.73 22.62
C ASN A 36 13.08 0.18 23.20
N LYS A 37 11.80 -0.21 23.22
CA LYS A 37 10.74 0.59 23.87
C LYS A 37 10.67 0.34 25.37
N ASN A 38 10.86 -0.89 25.83
CA ASN A 38 10.74 -1.21 27.25
C ASN A 38 11.86 -0.61 28.12
N ASN A 39 13.07 -0.45 27.57
CA ASN A 39 14.16 0.25 28.28
C ASN A 39 13.99 1.78 28.32
N ILE A 40 13.14 2.36 27.47
CA ILE A 40 12.85 3.80 27.47
C ILE A 40 11.76 4.15 28.51
N TYR A 41 10.83 3.23 28.78
CA TYR A 41 9.76 3.44 29.78
C TYR A 41 10.19 3.13 31.23
N LEU A 42 11.15 2.23 31.45
CA LEU A 42 11.66 1.94 32.80
C LEU A 42 12.63 3.00 33.33
N ASN A 43 13.40 3.65 32.45
CA ASN A 43 14.34 4.70 32.85
C ASN A 43 13.71 6.08 33.04
N THR A 44 12.47 6.30 32.61
CA THR A 44 11.74 7.56 32.85
C THR A 44 10.95 7.56 34.16
N ILE A 45 10.66 6.39 34.75
CA ILE A 45 9.91 6.28 36.01
C ILE A 45 10.85 6.36 37.24
N ASN A 46 12.12 5.99 37.12
CA ASN A 46 13.08 6.01 38.23
C ASN A 46 13.84 7.34 38.43
N VAL A 47 13.66 8.33 37.56
CA VAL A 47 14.31 9.65 37.69
C VAL A 47 13.46 10.65 38.49
N ASN A 48 12.15 10.42 38.64
CA ASN A 48 11.24 11.35 39.34
C ASN A 48 10.85 10.94 40.77
N LYS A 49 11.60 10.05 41.43
CA LYS A 49 11.33 9.64 42.83
C LYS A 49 12.49 9.84 43.83
N LYS A 50 13.54 10.58 43.47
CA LYS A 50 14.69 10.85 44.36
C LYS A 50 14.98 12.33 44.68
N ASN A 51 14.08 13.26 44.38
CA ASN A 51 14.27 14.70 44.66
C ASN A 51 13.15 15.32 45.52
N ILE A 52 12.64 14.59 46.50
CA ILE A 52 11.89 15.19 47.63
C ILE A 52 12.32 14.44 48.89
N ASN A 53 13.40 14.91 49.52
CA ASN A 53 13.69 14.88 50.95
C ASN A 53 15.19 15.12 51.15
N ASN A 54 15.53 16.34 51.56
CA ASN A 54 16.50 16.67 52.62
C ASN A 54 17.00 18.10 52.44
N ASN A 55 16.25 19.06 52.99
CA ASN A 55 16.82 20.27 53.54
C ASN A 55 17.05 19.99 55.04
N ILE A 56 18.29 20.17 55.52
CA ILE A 56 18.66 20.75 56.83
C ILE A 56 20.21 20.78 56.90
N ASN A 57 20.73 22.02 56.96
CA ASN A 57 21.94 22.52 57.65
C ASN A 57 23.31 21.86 57.43
N ASN A 58 24.27 22.58 56.81
CA ASN A 58 25.21 23.50 57.48
C ASN A 58 26.49 23.78 56.65
N ASN A 59 26.90 25.05 56.71
CA ASN A 59 28.16 25.71 56.34
C ASN A 59 29.41 24.84 56.08
N ASN A 60 30.13 25.13 54.98
CA ASN A 60 31.45 25.77 55.03
C ASN A 60 32.03 26.06 53.62
N ASN A 61 32.70 27.20 53.53
CA ASN A 61 33.47 27.69 52.39
C ASN A 61 34.58 26.71 51.97
N ASN A 62 34.80 26.56 50.66
CA ASN A 62 36.12 26.76 50.04
C ASN A 62 36.05 26.67 48.51
N ASN A 63 36.65 27.68 47.87
CA ASN A 63 36.91 27.79 46.44
C ASN A 63 37.89 26.71 45.98
N ILE A 64 37.52 25.87 45.02
CA ILE A 64 38.47 25.24 44.07
C ILE A 64 37.82 25.19 42.69
N SER A 65 38.41 25.93 41.77
CA SER A 65 38.23 25.88 40.32
C SER A 65 38.87 24.61 39.73
N SER A 66 38.14 23.85 38.91
CA SER A 66 38.76 23.04 37.85
C SER A 66 37.74 22.52 36.82
N SER A 67 37.80 23.13 35.64
CA SER A 67 37.63 22.55 34.29
C SER A 67 36.55 21.48 34.05
N CYS A 68 35.54 21.91 33.31
CA CYS A 68 34.57 21.10 32.59
C CYS A 68 35.25 20.27 31.48
N SER A 69 35.08 18.95 31.49
CA SER A 69 35.41 18.07 30.35
C SER A 69 34.20 17.20 30.00
N SER A 70 33.53 17.62 28.92
CA SER A 70 32.89 16.79 27.89
C SER A 70 32.13 15.52 28.33
N SER A 71 30.82 15.66 28.52
CA SER A 71 29.88 14.54 28.44
C SER A 71 29.66 14.15 26.97
N GLU A 72 30.10 12.95 26.59
CA GLU A 72 29.94 12.35 25.27
C GLU A 72 28.46 12.22 24.85
N LEU A 73 28.06 12.98 23.83
CA LEU A 73 26.87 12.71 23.03
C LEU A 73 27.17 11.49 22.14
N VAL A 74 26.56 10.35 22.44
CA VAL A 74 26.64 9.15 21.57
C VAL A 74 25.88 9.43 20.28
N GLU A 75 26.58 9.94 19.28
CA GLU A 75 26.11 10.00 17.89
C GLU A 75 25.88 8.57 17.37
N LYS A 76 24.65 8.26 16.96
CA LYS A 76 24.36 7.01 16.25
C LYS A 76 25.10 7.05 14.91
N LYS A 77 26.25 6.39 14.81
CA LYS A 77 26.98 6.17 13.54
C LYS A 77 26.00 5.67 12.47
N GLU A 78 25.92 6.39 11.35
CA GLU A 78 25.08 5.98 10.22
C GLU A 78 25.57 4.61 9.69
N LYS A 79 24.64 3.69 9.44
CA LYS A 79 24.99 2.38 8.86
C LYS A 79 25.47 2.57 7.42
N TYR A 80 26.65 2.02 7.12
CA TYR A 80 27.30 2.07 5.80
C TYR A 80 27.59 3.48 5.29
N SER A 81 28.31 4.29 6.09
CA SER A 81 28.76 5.65 5.71
C SER A 81 29.51 5.70 4.38
N ASP A 82 30.24 4.64 4.05
CA ASP A 82 31.16 4.60 2.91
C ASP A 82 30.43 4.26 1.59
N PHE A 83 29.15 3.87 1.67
CA PHE A 83 28.38 3.48 0.50
C PHE A 83 27.80 4.70 -0.24
N ILE A 84 28.18 4.85 -1.51
CA ILE A 84 27.68 5.91 -2.38
C ILE A 84 26.48 5.40 -3.17
N CYS A 85 25.29 5.93 -2.85
CA CYS A 85 24.08 5.68 -3.62
C CYS A 85 24.10 6.46 -4.95
N ARG A 86 23.49 5.91 -6.00
CA ARG A 86 23.23 6.68 -7.24
C ARG A 86 22.33 7.89 -6.93
N ASP A 87 22.62 9.03 -7.54
CA ASP A 87 21.83 10.27 -7.35
C ASP A 87 20.47 10.21 -8.07
N LYS A 88 20.50 9.69 -9.30
CA LYS A 88 19.38 9.66 -10.24
C LYS A 88 19.23 8.28 -10.86
N PHE A 89 17.98 7.94 -11.19
CA PHE A 89 17.63 6.78 -11.97
C PHE A 89 17.51 7.16 -13.45
N ILE A 90 17.95 6.29 -14.35
CA ILE A 90 17.90 6.52 -15.79
C ILE A 90 16.60 5.90 -16.33
N PHE A 91 15.74 6.73 -16.94
CA PHE A 91 14.43 6.31 -17.46
C PHE A 91 14.50 6.02 -18.97
N ASP A 92 15.19 4.95 -19.34
CA ASP A 92 15.43 4.55 -20.73
C ASP A 92 14.34 3.65 -21.31
N MET A 93 13.66 2.83 -20.50
CA MET A 93 12.59 1.94 -20.97
C MET A 93 11.16 2.47 -20.70
N ASN A 94 10.22 2.14 -21.60
CA ASN A 94 8.80 2.45 -21.47
C ASN A 94 8.01 1.22 -21.02
N ILE A 95 7.24 1.34 -19.94
CA ILE A 95 6.38 0.27 -19.43
C ILE A 95 4.91 0.63 -19.68
N THR A 96 4.17 -0.24 -20.38
CA THR A 96 2.74 -0.03 -20.63
C THR A 96 1.89 -0.77 -19.60
N CYS A 97 1.28 -0.02 -18.70
CA CYS A 97 0.43 -0.56 -17.63
C CYS A 97 -0.98 -0.97 -18.11
N PHE A 98 -1.38 -0.64 -19.34
CA PHE A 98 -2.78 -0.72 -19.81
C PHE A 98 -3.05 -1.96 -20.69
N PRO A 99 -3.92 -2.90 -20.27
CA PRO A 99 -4.42 -3.96 -21.14
C PRO A 99 -5.68 -3.55 -21.94
N ASN A 100 -5.75 -3.95 -23.21
CA ASN A 100 -6.86 -3.60 -24.13
C ASN A 100 -8.27 -4.07 -23.67
N TYR A 101 -8.36 -5.06 -22.79
CA TYR A 101 -9.65 -5.64 -22.36
C TYR A 101 -10.52 -4.72 -21.47
N MET A 102 -10.00 -3.57 -21.03
CA MET A 102 -10.65 -2.73 -20.03
C MET A 102 -11.92 -1.99 -20.50
N HIS A 103 -12.03 -1.69 -21.80
CA HIS A 103 -13.20 -0.97 -22.32
C HIS A 103 -14.51 -1.72 -22.02
N LYS A 104 -14.51 -3.06 -22.10
CA LYS A 104 -15.68 -3.90 -21.77
C LYS A 104 -16.06 -3.82 -20.28
N SER A 105 -15.05 -3.75 -19.40
CA SER A 105 -15.28 -3.65 -17.95
C SER A 105 -15.90 -2.31 -17.55
N SER A 106 -15.53 -1.22 -18.22
CA SER A 106 -16.05 0.13 -17.91
C SER A 106 -17.58 0.25 -18.06
N LEU A 107 -18.17 -0.43 -19.05
CA LEU A 107 -19.62 -0.42 -19.29
C LEU A 107 -20.38 -1.16 -18.18
N ASN A 108 -19.84 -2.29 -17.72
CA ASN A 108 -20.46 -3.05 -16.63
C ASN A 108 -20.36 -2.32 -15.29
N ILE A 109 -19.28 -1.57 -15.08
CA ILE A 109 -19.08 -0.73 -13.89
C ILE A 109 -20.16 0.36 -13.82
N LYS A 110 -20.52 0.99 -14.94
CA LYS A 110 -21.59 2.01 -14.98
C LYS A 110 -22.92 1.48 -14.45
N LYS A 111 -23.36 0.31 -14.93
CA LYS A 111 -24.63 -0.31 -14.49
C LYS A 111 -24.64 -0.59 -12.98
N LYS A 112 -23.52 -1.06 -12.42
CA LYS A 112 -23.40 -1.37 -10.99
C LYS A 112 -23.19 -0.11 -10.14
N PHE A 113 -22.59 0.92 -10.71
CA PHE A 113 -22.48 2.23 -10.08
C PHE A 113 -23.87 2.72 -9.71
N ASP A 114 -24.84 2.74 -10.63
CA ASP A 114 -26.20 3.26 -10.41
C ASP A 114 -26.96 2.59 -9.26
N ILE A 115 -26.67 1.31 -9.02
CA ILE A 115 -27.25 0.50 -7.94
C ILE A 115 -26.57 0.80 -6.59
N SER A 116 -25.29 1.15 -6.60
CA SER A 116 -24.52 1.38 -5.36
C SER A 116 -24.93 2.64 -4.59
N ASP A 117 -24.93 2.52 -3.26
CA ASP A 117 -25.18 3.57 -2.28
C ASP A 117 -23.90 4.31 -1.87
N LEU A 118 -22.78 3.58 -1.84
CA LEU A 118 -21.49 4.05 -1.35
C LEU A 118 -20.38 3.67 -2.34
N ILE A 119 -19.50 4.63 -2.62
CA ILE A 119 -18.27 4.38 -3.37
C ILE A 119 -17.10 4.30 -2.39
N ILE A 120 -16.39 3.18 -2.43
CA ILE A 120 -15.17 2.97 -1.66
C ILE A 120 -14.02 2.93 -2.65
N GLU A 121 -13.23 4.00 -2.70
CA GLU A 121 -12.01 4.03 -3.48
C GLU A 121 -10.87 3.39 -2.68
N VAL A 122 -10.24 2.36 -3.24
CA VAL A 122 -9.13 1.64 -2.62
C VAL A 122 -7.84 2.00 -3.33
N ARG A 123 -6.88 2.54 -2.56
CA ARG A 123 -5.53 2.88 -3.02
C ARG A 123 -4.49 2.04 -2.28
N ASP A 124 -3.32 1.85 -2.87
CA ASP A 124 -2.16 1.23 -2.20
C ASP A 124 -1.43 2.32 -1.41
N ALA A 125 -1.21 2.10 -0.11
CA ALA A 125 -0.58 3.08 0.78
C ALA A 125 0.88 3.41 0.39
N ARG A 126 1.55 2.58 -0.40
CA ARG A 126 2.90 2.85 -0.92
C ARG A 126 2.93 3.92 -2.01
N LEU A 127 1.80 4.17 -2.66
CA LEU A 127 1.58 5.16 -3.73
C LEU A 127 0.22 5.86 -3.54
N PRO A 128 0.02 6.57 -2.42
CA PRO A 128 -1.31 7.05 -2.01
C PRO A 128 -1.92 8.11 -2.94
N PHE A 129 -1.08 8.86 -3.68
CA PHE A 129 -1.53 9.92 -4.58
C PHE A 129 -1.59 9.41 -6.02
N THR A 130 -0.58 8.66 -6.45
CA THR A 130 -0.53 8.06 -7.80
C THR A 130 -1.67 7.05 -8.02
N CYS A 131 -2.08 6.29 -7.00
CA CYS A 131 -3.15 5.27 -7.13
C CYS A 131 -4.58 5.83 -7.17
N THR A 132 -4.75 7.13 -7.40
CA THR A 132 -6.06 7.78 -7.53
C THR A 132 -6.87 7.27 -8.73
N ASN A 133 -8.19 7.31 -8.62
CA ASN A 133 -9.12 7.09 -9.74
C ASN A 133 -10.13 8.23 -9.88
N ASP A 134 -9.73 9.46 -9.54
CA ASP A 134 -10.58 10.66 -9.59
C ASP A 134 -11.26 10.85 -10.95
N PHE A 135 -10.51 10.72 -12.05
CA PHE A 135 -11.03 10.85 -13.42
C PHE A 135 -12.25 9.96 -13.69
N ILE A 136 -12.18 8.68 -13.30
CA ILE A 136 -13.26 7.71 -13.52
C ILE A 136 -14.44 8.03 -12.61
N ILE A 137 -14.17 8.36 -11.35
CA ILE A 137 -15.22 8.69 -10.38
C ILE A 137 -15.99 9.94 -10.83
N ASP A 138 -15.31 10.93 -11.37
CA ASP A 138 -15.93 12.16 -11.84
C ASP A 138 -16.65 11.96 -13.19
N ASP A 139 -16.13 11.15 -14.12
CA ASP A 139 -16.87 10.75 -15.32
C ASP A 139 -18.19 10.05 -14.96
N LEU A 140 -18.14 9.13 -13.99
CA LEU A 140 -19.31 8.41 -13.50
C LEU A 140 -20.32 9.36 -12.81
N LYS A 141 -19.84 10.36 -12.06
CA LYS A 141 -20.72 11.38 -11.44
C LYS A 141 -21.34 12.31 -12.48
N LYS A 142 -20.57 12.81 -13.45
CA LYS A 142 -21.06 13.71 -14.52
C LYS A 142 -22.17 13.03 -15.31
N LYS A 143 -21.97 11.77 -15.71
CA LYS A 143 -22.98 10.99 -16.44
C LYS A 143 -24.24 10.70 -15.63
N LEU A 144 -24.12 10.50 -14.32
CA LEU A 144 -25.29 10.40 -13.45
C LEU A 144 -26.09 11.71 -13.39
N ALA A 145 -25.41 12.86 -13.30
CA ALA A 145 -26.07 14.15 -13.27
C ALA A 145 -26.84 14.43 -14.57
N ILE A 146 -26.29 14.03 -15.72
CA ILE A 146 -26.93 14.18 -17.04
C ILE A 146 -28.19 13.30 -17.18
N ASN A 147 -28.18 12.07 -16.65
CA ASN A 147 -29.32 11.16 -16.77
C ASN A 147 -30.51 11.53 -15.85
N TYR A 148 -30.30 12.38 -14.84
CA TYR A 148 -31.34 12.82 -13.90
C TYR A 148 -31.70 14.30 -14.13
N ASN A 149 -32.53 14.57 -15.13
CA ASN A 149 -33.10 15.91 -15.39
C ASN A 149 -34.07 16.45 -14.32
N ASN A 150 -34.08 15.94 -13.07
CA ASN A 150 -35.07 16.35 -12.07
C ASN A 150 -34.55 16.29 -10.61
N ASN A 151 -34.40 17.48 -10.01
CA ASN A 151 -34.68 17.87 -8.61
C ASN A 151 -34.22 17.03 -7.40
N ASN A 152 -33.43 15.96 -7.55
CA ASN A 152 -32.90 15.19 -6.42
C ASN A 152 -31.39 14.94 -6.56
N ASN A 153 -30.60 16.02 -6.45
CA ASN A 153 -29.13 16.03 -6.45
C ASN A 153 -28.52 15.35 -5.20
N LYS A 154 -28.79 14.07 -4.96
CA LYS A 154 -28.04 13.30 -3.94
C LYS A 154 -26.70 12.86 -4.51
N LYS A 155 -25.64 13.63 -4.23
CA LYS A 155 -24.25 13.22 -4.45
C LYS A 155 -24.02 11.87 -3.74
N LYS A 156 -23.52 10.88 -4.46
CA LYS A 156 -23.14 9.59 -3.86
C LYS A 156 -22.02 9.79 -2.85
N LYS A 157 -22.15 9.19 -1.67
CA LYS A 157 -21.10 9.25 -0.66
C LYS A 157 -19.87 8.50 -1.18
N ARG A 158 -18.70 9.08 -0.97
CA ARG A 158 -17.39 8.51 -1.31
C ARG A 158 -16.58 8.37 -0.03
N ILE A 159 -15.81 7.29 0.08
CA ILE A 159 -14.79 7.09 1.12
C ILE A 159 -13.52 6.60 0.43
N ILE A 160 -12.37 7.09 0.88
CA ILE A 160 -11.07 6.65 0.41
C ILE A 160 -10.48 5.68 1.42
N ILE A 161 -9.87 4.61 0.95
CA ILE A 161 -9.15 3.63 1.76
C ILE A 161 -7.72 3.56 1.26
N LEU A 162 -6.77 3.92 2.13
CA LEU A 162 -5.37 3.55 1.92
C LEU A 162 -5.16 2.16 2.51
N ASN A 163 -5.07 1.17 1.64
CA ASN A 163 -4.84 -0.21 2.03
C ASN A 163 -3.34 -0.55 2.04
N LYS A 164 -2.97 -1.63 2.72
CA LYS A 164 -1.58 -2.07 2.91
C LYS A 164 -0.71 -1.08 3.69
N VAL A 165 -1.32 -0.39 4.67
CA VAL A 165 -0.59 0.54 5.56
C VAL A 165 0.48 -0.16 6.40
N ASP A 166 0.44 -1.48 6.48
CA ASP A 166 1.50 -2.31 7.06
C ASP A 166 2.77 -2.37 6.22
N LEU A 167 2.78 -1.85 4.99
CA LEU A 167 3.96 -1.80 4.12
C LEU A 167 4.66 -0.43 4.13
N ILE A 168 4.15 0.55 4.89
CA ILE A 168 4.71 1.90 4.96
C ILE A 168 4.91 2.37 6.41
N PRO A 169 5.84 3.31 6.65
CA PRO A 169 6.00 3.91 7.97
C PRO A 169 4.72 4.63 8.42
N ARG A 170 4.34 4.43 9.68
CA ARG A 170 3.10 5.01 10.26
C ARG A 170 3.05 6.54 10.14
N ARG A 171 4.17 7.23 10.33
CA ARG A 171 4.25 8.70 10.20
C ARG A 171 3.86 9.16 8.80
N LEU A 172 4.35 8.48 7.76
CA LEU A 172 4.01 8.79 6.37
C LEU A 172 2.55 8.46 6.07
N ALA A 173 2.04 7.34 6.59
CA ALA A 173 0.63 6.96 6.42
C ALA A 173 -0.32 8.04 6.96
N LEU A 174 -0.03 8.58 8.15
CA LEU A 174 -0.83 9.64 8.77
C LEU A 174 -0.70 10.96 8.01
N LYS A 175 0.51 11.37 7.59
CA LYS A 175 0.71 12.58 6.76
C LYS A 175 -0.09 12.48 5.45
N ALA A 176 -0.04 11.32 4.79
CA ALA A 176 -0.78 11.07 3.56
C ALA A 176 -2.31 11.08 3.79
N GLN A 177 -2.78 10.46 4.88
CA GLN A 177 -4.20 10.49 5.24
C GLN A 177 -4.71 11.92 5.40
N SER A 178 -4.05 12.73 6.22
CA SER A 178 -4.46 14.12 6.47
C SER A 178 -4.47 14.96 5.20
N LEU A 179 -3.43 14.81 4.36
CA LEU A 179 -3.35 15.56 3.10
C LEU A 179 -4.47 15.17 2.13
N ILE A 180 -4.79 13.88 2.02
CA ILE A 180 -5.90 13.40 1.17
C ILE A 180 -7.24 13.91 1.68
N GLU A 181 -7.49 13.84 2.99
CA GLU A 181 -8.75 14.30 3.58
C GLU A 181 -8.97 15.80 3.37
N GLU A 182 -7.93 16.60 3.59
CA GLU A 182 -7.96 18.05 3.39
C GLU A 182 -8.22 18.43 1.93
N LYS A 183 -7.56 17.76 0.97
CA LYS A 183 -7.64 18.10 -0.45
C LYS A 183 -8.89 17.58 -1.14
N THR A 184 -9.34 16.38 -0.79
CA THR A 184 -10.50 15.75 -1.44
C THR A 184 -11.81 16.02 -0.69
N ASN A 185 -11.75 16.62 0.50
CA ASN A 185 -12.85 16.77 1.44
C ASN A 185 -13.63 15.45 1.64
N THR A 186 -12.89 14.33 1.62
CA THR A 186 -13.42 12.98 1.67
C THR A 186 -12.69 12.20 2.76
N MET A 187 -13.44 11.51 3.61
CA MET A 187 -12.86 10.68 4.67
C MET A 187 -11.92 9.62 4.10
N CYS A 188 -10.74 9.48 4.72
CA CYS A 188 -9.71 8.54 4.33
C CYS A 188 -9.43 7.55 5.47
N LEU A 189 -9.56 6.24 5.21
CA LEU A 189 -9.29 5.20 6.20
C LEU A 189 -7.97 4.50 5.92
N LEU A 190 -7.13 4.39 6.94
CA LEU A 190 -5.93 3.57 6.93
C LEU A 190 -6.27 2.12 7.27
N THR A 191 -6.13 1.19 6.32
CA THR A 191 -6.47 -0.23 6.53
C THR A 191 -5.33 -1.19 6.18
N SER A 192 -5.34 -2.36 6.81
CA SER A 192 -4.55 -3.51 6.37
C SER A 192 -5.44 -4.73 6.26
N SER A 193 -5.72 -5.18 5.03
CA SER A 193 -6.46 -6.42 4.80
C SER A 193 -5.72 -7.66 5.29
N LYS A 194 -4.37 -7.61 5.33
CA LYS A 194 -3.54 -8.73 5.80
C LYS A 194 -3.73 -8.99 7.30
N TYR A 195 -3.81 -7.92 8.08
CA TYR A 195 -3.96 -7.98 9.54
C TYR A 195 -5.36 -7.61 10.02
N ASN A 196 -6.36 -7.57 9.12
CA ASN A 196 -7.74 -7.20 9.45
C ASN A 196 -7.89 -5.85 10.18
N LYS A 197 -6.93 -4.93 9.99
CA LYS A 197 -6.84 -3.67 10.74
C LYS A 197 -7.78 -2.62 10.16
N ASN A 198 -8.60 -2.02 11.02
CA ASN A 198 -9.57 -0.95 10.71
C ASN A 198 -10.66 -1.28 9.67
N ILE A 199 -10.78 -2.54 9.24
CA ILE A 199 -11.79 -2.96 8.26
C ILE A 199 -13.21 -2.89 8.85
N SER A 200 -13.35 -3.14 10.16
CA SER A 200 -14.64 -3.01 10.87
C SER A 200 -15.20 -1.58 10.82
N LYS A 201 -14.35 -0.55 10.73
CA LYS A 201 -14.81 0.85 10.65
C LYS A 201 -15.66 1.10 9.42
N ILE A 202 -15.39 0.40 8.31
CA ILE A 202 -16.20 0.48 7.08
C ILE A 202 -17.65 0.09 7.40
N ARG A 203 -17.86 -0.95 8.20
CA ARG A 203 -19.20 -1.37 8.65
C ARG A 203 -19.87 -0.28 9.47
N ASP A 204 -19.13 0.32 10.40
CA ASP A 204 -19.68 1.31 11.34
C ASP A 204 -20.12 2.57 10.58
N ILE A 205 -19.35 3.00 9.57
CA ILE A 205 -19.77 4.07 8.65
C ILE A 205 -21.01 3.68 7.86
N CYS A 206 -21.10 2.43 7.39
CA CYS A 206 -22.29 1.94 6.69
C CYS A 206 -23.53 1.89 7.60
N LYS A 207 -23.40 1.71 8.92
CA LYS A 207 -24.55 1.72 9.85
C LYS A 207 -25.27 3.07 9.89
N GLU A 208 -24.53 4.14 9.72
CA GLU A 208 -25.06 5.51 9.72
C GLU A 208 -25.73 5.87 8.38
N MET A 209 -25.58 5.02 7.35
CA MET A 209 -26.12 5.28 6.02
C MET A 209 -27.52 4.67 5.83
N LYS A 210 -28.38 5.40 5.12
CA LYS A 210 -29.69 4.90 4.69
C LYS A 210 -29.56 4.24 3.31
N PRO A 211 -30.01 2.99 3.12
CA PRO A 211 -29.98 2.34 1.82
C PRO A 211 -30.95 3.00 0.84
N LYS A 212 -30.57 3.08 -0.44
CA LYS A 212 -31.43 3.50 -1.56
C LYS A 212 -32.62 2.57 -1.70
N PHE A 213 -32.39 1.26 -1.56
CA PHE A 213 -33.44 0.24 -1.59
C PHE A 213 -33.57 -0.45 -0.22
N LYS A 214 -34.54 -0.01 0.59
CA LYS A 214 -34.73 -0.51 1.97
C LYS A 214 -34.78 -2.03 2.07
N SER A 215 -35.43 -2.70 1.11
CA SER A 215 -35.59 -4.16 1.10
C SER A 215 -34.31 -4.94 0.82
N PHE A 216 -33.32 -4.33 0.14
CA PHE A 216 -32.09 -5.01 -0.30
C PHE A 216 -30.86 -4.65 0.54
N GLY A 217 -30.95 -3.67 1.44
CA GLY A 217 -29.82 -3.21 2.23
C GLY A 217 -28.87 -2.30 1.44
N LEU A 218 -27.64 -2.17 1.93
CA LEU A 218 -26.61 -1.27 1.39
C LEU A 218 -25.71 -1.98 0.39
N PHE A 219 -25.44 -1.31 -0.73
CA PHE A 219 -24.47 -1.73 -1.73
C PHE A 219 -23.30 -0.74 -1.76
N ALA A 220 -22.11 -1.22 -1.39
CA ALA A 220 -20.88 -0.46 -1.50
C ALA A 220 -20.00 -1.01 -2.62
N MET A 221 -19.62 -0.14 -3.56
CA MET A 221 -18.79 -0.53 -4.70
C MET A 221 -17.33 -0.18 -4.46
N LEU A 222 -16.46 -1.18 -4.59
CA LEU A 222 -15.01 -1.01 -4.46
C LEU A 222 -14.43 -0.62 -5.81
N ILE A 223 -13.81 0.56 -5.89
CA ILE A 223 -13.14 1.06 -7.10
C ILE A 223 -11.65 1.22 -6.80
N GLY A 224 -10.78 0.94 -7.77
CA GLY A 224 -9.36 1.18 -7.63
C GLY A 224 -8.53 0.44 -8.68
N LEU A 225 -7.24 0.78 -8.76
CA LEU A 225 -6.27 0.09 -9.60
C LEU A 225 -6.20 -1.42 -9.30
N PRO A 226 -5.68 -2.27 -10.19
CA PRO A 226 -5.44 -3.68 -9.87
C PRO A 226 -4.58 -3.86 -8.62
N ASN A 227 -4.69 -4.99 -7.93
CA ASN A 227 -3.77 -5.36 -6.84
C ASN A 227 -3.64 -4.38 -5.65
N VAL A 228 -4.40 -3.29 -5.58
CA VAL A 228 -4.54 -2.42 -4.38
C VAL A 228 -5.18 -3.16 -3.20
N GLY A 229 -5.83 -4.30 -3.47
CA GLY A 229 -6.39 -5.20 -2.45
C GLY A 229 -7.91 -5.12 -2.27
N LYS A 230 -8.67 -4.74 -3.31
CA LYS A 230 -10.16 -4.73 -3.28
C LYS A 230 -10.75 -6.07 -2.81
N SER A 231 -10.43 -7.16 -3.52
CA SER A 231 -10.89 -8.51 -3.17
C SER A 231 -10.35 -8.97 -1.80
N SER A 232 -9.15 -8.51 -1.40
CA SER A 232 -8.57 -8.78 -0.09
C SER A 232 -9.34 -8.08 1.03
N ILE A 233 -9.83 -6.86 0.83
CA ILE A 233 -10.72 -6.16 1.77
C ILE A 233 -12.01 -6.97 1.95
N ILE A 234 -12.60 -7.51 0.88
CA ILE A 234 -13.82 -8.33 0.98
C ILE A 234 -13.57 -9.60 1.82
N ASN A 235 -12.48 -10.31 1.54
CA ASN A 235 -12.12 -11.52 2.29
C ASN A 235 -11.84 -11.19 3.77
N SER A 236 -11.07 -10.12 4.03
CA SER A 236 -10.79 -9.63 5.38
C SER A 236 -12.07 -9.26 6.13
N PHE A 237 -13.01 -8.59 5.48
CA PHE A 237 -14.30 -8.24 6.07
C PHE A 237 -15.12 -9.50 6.41
N LYS A 238 -15.17 -10.47 5.49
CA LYS A 238 -15.85 -11.76 5.73
C LYS A 238 -15.22 -12.52 6.90
N ASP A 239 -13.90 -12.56 7.00
CA ASP A 239 -13.19 -13.22 8.11
C ASP A 239 -13.50 -12.52 9.44
N ILE A 240 -13.55 -11.19 9.50
CA ILE A 240 -13.94 -10.43 10.70
C ILE A 240 -15.40 -10.72 11.09
N THR A 241 -16.32 -10.61 10.14
CA THR A 241 -17.76 -10.88 10.38
C THR A 241 -17.96 -12.30 10.89
N TYR A 242 -17.27 -13.28 10.31
CA TYR A 242 -17.34 -14.66 10.74
C TYR A 242 -16.78 -14.86 12.16
N ASN A 243 -15.61 -14.30 12.46
CA ASN A 243 -15.03 -14.39 13.81
C ASN A 243 -15.95 -13.75 14.87
N LEU A 244 -16.60 -12.64 14.54
CA LEU A 244 -17.59 -12.00 15.41
C LEU A 244 -18.84 -12.87 15.65
N SER A 245 -19.23 -13.76 14.74
CA SER A 245 -20.27 -14.76 15.04
C SER A 245 -19.78 -15.93 15.86
N LYS A 246 -18.58 -16.44 15.57
CA LYS A 246 -18.08 -17.65 16.23
C LYS A 246 -17.73 -17.39 17.70
N TYR A 247 -17.17 -16.21 17.97
CA TYR A 247 -16.68 -15.81 19.30
C TYR A 247 -17.51 -14.69 19.92
N GLY A 248 -18.57 -14.22 19.26
CA GLY A 248 -19.51 -13.26 19.83
C GLY A 248 -20.64 -13.95 20.60
N TYR A 249 -21.55 -13.15 21.16
CA TYR A 249 -22.76 -13.65 21.82
C TYR A 249 -23.56 -14.59 20.89
N LYS A 250 -24.15 -15.66 21.45
CA LYS A 250 -24.95 -16.66 20.69
C LYS A 250 -26.05 -16.04 19.81
N ASN A 251 -26.52 -14.84 20.14
CA ASN A 251 -27.58 -14.10 19.41
C ASN A 251 -27.04 -13.05 18.42
N ASN A 252 -25.75 -13.10 18.06
CA ASN A 252 -25.14 -12.07 17.22
C ASN A 252 -25.58 -12.21 15.75
N LYS A 253 -26.66 -11.52 15.38
CA LYS A 253 -27.27 -11.52 14.02
C LYS A 253 -26.34 -11.05 12.90
N ILE A 254 -25.13 -10.56 13.22
CA ILE A 254 -24.18 -9.96 12.27
C ILE A 254 -23.68 -10.96 11.21
N ALA A 255 -23.51 -12.24 11.56
CA ALA A 255 -22.97 -13.24 10.61
C ALA A 255 -23.92 -14.40 10.28
N PHE A 256 -25.15 -14.39 10.79
CA PHE A 256 -26.17 -15.31 10.28
C PHE A 256 -26.20 -15.17 8.75
N GLU A 257 -26.16 -16.27 7.99
CA GLU A 257 -26.24 -16.27 6.51
C GLU A 257 -25.11 -15.61 5.69
N VAL A 258 -24.00 -15.16 6.30
CA VAL A 258 -22.86 -14.67 5.49
C VAL A 258 -22.09 -15.88 4.94
N ASN A 259 -22.10 -16.05 3.62
CA ASN A 259 -21.43 -17.17 2.95
C ASN A 259 -19.90 -17.10 3.10
N ARG A 260 -19.27 -18.22 3.47
CA ARG A 260 -17.81 -18.40 3.62
C ARG A 260 -17.04 -18.43 2.29
N LYS A 261 -17.72 -18.43 1.13
CA LYS A 261 -17.06 -18.44 -0.18
C LYS A 261 -16.09 -17.27 -0.29
N ARG A 262 -14.81 -17.57 -0.39
CA ARG A 262 -13.74 -16.58 -0.56
C ARG A 262 -13.72 -16.04 -1.98
N VAL A 263 -13.45 -14.75 -2.10
CA VAL A 263 -13.17 -14.10 -3.37
C VAL A 263 -11.81 -14.55 -3.86
N LYS A 264 -11.70 -14.88 -5.15
CA LYS A 264 -10.43 -15.28 -5.76
C LYS A 264 -9.47 -14.08 -5.72
N THR A 265 -8.40 -14.20 -4.94
CA THR A 265 -7.30 -13.22 -4.88
C THR A 265 -6.06 -13.84 -5.50
N ASN A 266 -5.50 -13.22 -6.53
CA ASN A 266 -4.22 -13.64 -7.09
C ASN A 266 -3.37 -12.38 -7.37
N VAL A 267 -2.05 -12.55 -7.35
CA VAL A 267 -1.07 -11.44 -7.46
C VAL A 267 -1.00 -10.90 -8.90
N LEU A 268 -1.37 -11.70 -9.90
CA LEU A 268 -1.40 -11.26 -11.28
C LEU A 268 -2.52 -10.22 -11.49
N ALA A 269 -2.18 -9.08 -12.11
CA ALA A 269 -3.18 -8.08 -12.46
C ALA A 269 -4.24 -8.66 -13.42
N GLY A 270 -5.49 -8.20 -13.32
CA GLY A 270 -6.58 -8.64 -14.20
C GLY A 270 -7.20 -10.00 -13.85
N THR A 271 -6.96 -10.53 -12.66
CA THR A 271 -7.60 -11.77 -12.17
C THR A 271 -9.10 -11.63 -11.97
N THR A 272 -9.53 -10.48 -11.45
CA THR A 272 -10.94 -10.11 -11.36
C THR A 272 -11.36 -9.60 -12.73
N LYS A 273 -12.11 -10.42 -13.48
CA LYS A 273 -12.63 -10.09 -14.83
C LYS A 273 -14.11 -9.75 -14.81
N MET A 274 -14.86 -10.34 -13.89
CA MET A 274 -16.32 -10.15 -13.74
C MET A 274 -16.61 -9.29 -12.51
N ILE A 275 -17.75 -8.60 -12.54
CA ILE A 275 -18.23 -7.82 -11.40
C ILE A 275 -19.15 -8.70 -10.57
N ASP A 276 -18.68 -9.11 -9.40
CA ASP A 276 -19.43 -9.94 -8.47
C ASP A 276 -19.88 -9.12 -7.26
N THR A 277 -20.94 -9.59 -6.61
CA THR A 277 -21.49 -8.96 -5.39
C THR A 277 -21.42 -9.95 -4.24
N TYR A 278 -20.86 -9.51 -3.12
CA TYR A 278 -20.61 -10.34 -1.95
C TYR A 278 -21.31 -9.77 -0.74
N LYS A 279 -22.21 -10.55 -0.14
CA LYS A 279 -22.78 -10.25 1.19
C LYS A 279 -21.66 -10.33 2.23
N VAL A 280 -21.47 -9.27 3.03
CA VAL A 280 -20.38 -9.19 4.02
C VAL A 280 -20.83 -8.93 5.45
N SER A 281 -22.07 -8.45 5.65
CA SER A 281 -22.68 -8.22 6.96
C SER A 281 -24.21 -8.29 6.86
N ASN A 282 -24.86 -8.75 7.93
CA ASN A 282 -26.31 -8.71 8.09
C ASN A 282 -26.81 -7.50 8.90
N ASN A 283 -25.93 -6.89 9.71
CA ASN A 283 -26.30 -5.75 10.55
C ASN A 283 -25.20 -4.67 10.49
N PRO A 284 -25.30 -3.70 9.56
CA PRO A 284 -26.38 -3.52 8.60
C PRO A 284 -26.27 -4.56 7.48
N LEU A 285 -27.37 -4.82 6.77
CA LEU A 285 -27.37 -5.67 5.59
C LEU A 285 -26.50 -4.98 4.52
N LEU A 286 -25.31 -5.52 4.27
CA LEU A 286 -24.26 -4.87 3.48
C LEU A 286 -23.68 -5.84 2.45
N TYR A 287 -23.62 -5.36 1.21
CA TYR A 287 -23.04 -6.04 0.08
C TYR A 287 -21.86 -5.22 -0.47
N LEU A 288 -20.71 -5.88 -0.68
CA LEU A 288 -19.57 -5.31 -1.39
C LEU A 288 -19.59 -5.78 -2.84
N ILE A 289 -19.56 -4.83 -3.78
CA ILE A 289 -19.42 -5.09 -5.20
C ILE A 289 -17.93 -5.04 -5.54
N ASP A 290 -17.37 -6.18 -5.97
CA ASP A 290 -15.97 -6.27 -6.42
C ASP A 290 -15.89 -5.92 -7.90
N THR A 291 -15.18 -4.85 -8.23
CA THR A 291 -14.95 -4.49 -9.63
C THR A 291 -13.57 -4.95 -10.09
N PRO A 292 -13.39 -5.26 -11.40
CA PRO A 292 -12.06 -5.38 -11.97
C PRO A 292 -11.23 -4.13 -11.65
N GLY A 293 -9.91 -4.28 -11.58
CA GLY A 293 -9.02 -3.13 -11.45
C GLY A 293 -9.15 -2.23 -12.67
N ILE A 294 -9.49 -0.96 -12.43
CA ILE A 294 -9.59 0.04 -13.49
C ILE A 294 -8.29 0.81 -13.46
N PHE A 295 -7.57 0.84 -14.57
CA PHE A 295 -6.40 1.69 -14.73
C PHE A 295 -6.79 3.09 -15.21
N LEU A 296 -5.88 4.02 -15.00
CA LEU A 296 -5.91 5.38 -15.55
C LEU A 296 -5.93 5.35 -17.11
N PRO A 297 -6.19 6.48 -17.78
CA PRO A 297 -5.79 6.66 -19.18
C PRO A 297 -4.29 6.45 -19.37
N LYS A 298 -3.83 6.30 -20.63
CA LYS A 298 -2.39 6.08 -20.94
C LYS A 298 -1.54 7.17 -20.29
N LEU A 299 -0.75 6.79 -19.30
CA LEU A 299 0.20 7.68 -18.63
C LEU A 299 1.50 7.74 -19.43
N GLU A 300 1.96 8.94 -19.75
CA GLU A 300 3.24 9.17 -20.44
C GLU A 300 4.44 9.16 -19.47
N ASP A 301 4.19 9.39 -18.18
CA ASP A 301 5.23 9.43 -17.16
C ASP A 301 5.82 8.03 -16.90
N LYS A 302 7.09 7.88 -17.27
CA LYS A 302 7.86 6.64 -17.10
C LYS A 302 8.07 6.27 -15.63
N GLU A 303 8.27 7.26 -14.76
CA GLU A 303 8.51 7.02 -13.33
C GLU A 303 7.25 6.47 -12.65
N ILE A 304 6.08 7.03 -12.98
CA ILE A 304 4.80 6.50 -12.50
C ILE A 304 4.60 5.06 -12.95
N SER A 305 4.87 4.78 -14.22
CA SER A 305 4.73 3.43 -14.77
C SER A 305 5.65 2.42 -14.06
N LEU A 306 6.87 2.85 -13.72
CA LEU A 306 7.82 2.06 -12.92
C LEU A 306 7.33 1.82 -11.49
N LYS A 307 6.84 2.87 -10.81
CA LYS A 307 6.26 2.77 -9.46
C LYS A 307 5.07 1.81 -9.43
N LEU A 308 4.14 1.95 -10.37
CA LEU A 308 2.99 1.07 -10.52
C LEU A 308 3.41 -0.38 -10.77
N SER A 309 4.41 -0.60 -11.62
CA SER A 309 4.95 -1.92 -11.90
C SER A 309 5.65 -2.54 -10.67
N SER A 310 6.36 -1.72 -9.89
CA SER A 310 7.01 -2.14 -8.64
C SER A 310 6.00 -2.72 -7.64
N ILE A 311 4.82 -2.09 -7.51
CA ILE A 311 3.77 -2.58 -6.61
C ILE A 311 2.85 -3.66 -7.21
N GLY A 312 3.08 -4.04 -8.47
CA GLY A 312 2.37 -5.12 -9.16
C GLY A 312 1.09 -4.70 -9.86
N ASN A 313 0.92 -3.44 -10.23
CA ASN A 313 -0.23 -3.03 -11.05
C ASN A 313 -0.13 -3.50 -12.50
N THR A 314 1.09 -3.71 -13.01
CA THR A 314 1.36 -4.19 -14.36
C THR A 314 1.53 -5.71 -14.35
N LEU A 315 1.19 -6.36 -15.47
CA LEU A 315 1.45 -7.79 -15.66
C LEU A 315 2.96 -8.04 -15.74
N ASP A 316 3.48 -8.97 -14.94
CA ASP A 316 4.92 -9.24 -14.80
C ASP A 316 5.63 -9.52 -16.15
N TYR A 317 4.95 -10.12 -17.13
CA TYR A 317 5.53 -10.42 -18.45
C TYR A 317 5.60 -9.21 -19.39
N LYS A 318 4.98 -8.08 -19.04
CA LYS A 318 4.94 -6.86 -19.87
C LYS A 318 6.10 -5.90 -19.61
N TYR A 319 6.95 -6.18 -18.63
CA TYR A 319 8.09 -5.34 -18.29
C TYR A 319 9.33 -6.19 -18.04
N ASP A 320 10.50 -5.55 -18.15
CA ASP A 320 11.75 -6.19 -17.75
C ASP A 320 11.89 -6.18 -16.22
N HIS A 321 12.04 -7.38 -15.65
CA HIS A 321 12.18 -7.56 -14.21
C HIS A 321 13.44 -6.87 -13.70
N MET A 322 14.54 -6.88 -14.46
CA MET A 322 15.78 -6.22 -14.07
C MET A 322 15.60 -4.72 -13.93
N TYR A 323 14.88 -4.10 -14.86
CA TYR A 323 14.60 -2.67 -14.83
C TYR A 323 13.73 -2.25 -13.63
N VAL A 324 12.68 -3.02 -13.33
CA VAL A 324 11.82 -2.76 -12.15
C VAL A 324 12.57 -3.07 -10.85
N GLY A 325 13.34 -4.15 -10.80
CA GLY A 325 14.16 -4.53 -9.66
C GLY A 325 15.24 -3.49 -9.35
N ASP A 326 15.88 -2.94 -10.39
CA ASP A 326 16.86 -1.88 -10.27
C ASP A 326 16.26 -0.60 -9.69
N TYR A 327 15.06 -0.24 -10.16
CA TYR A 327 14.34 0.92 -9.62
C TYR A 327 13.98 0.74 -8.13
N ILE A 328 13.57 -0.46 -7.73
CA ILE A 328 13.31 -0.79 -6.32
C ILE A 328 14.60 -0.67 -5.51
N LEU A 329 15.70 -1.27 -5.98
CA LEU A 329 17.00 -1.21 -5.30
C LEU A 329 17.50 0.23 -5.16
N PHE A 330 17.42 1.02 -6.23
CA PHE A 330 17.72 2.45 -6.23
C PHE A 330 16.92 3.20 -5.17
N THR A 331 15.60 2.95 -5.12
CA THR A 331 14.71 3.61 -4.16
C THR A 331 15.04 3.21 -2.71
N LEU A 332 15.33 1.94 -2.46
CA LEU A 332 15.77 1.45 -1.15
C LEU A 332 17.06 2.13 -0.70
N ASN A 333 18.07 2.18 -1.57
CA ASN A 333 19.35 2.80 -1.28
C ASN A 333 19.21 4.31 -1.01
N LYS A 334 18.40 5.01 -1.82
CA LYS A 334 18.14 6.45 -1.66
C LYS A 334 17.47 6.81 -0.34
N HIS A 335 16.64 5.91 0.19
CA HIS A 335 16.00 6.06 1.50
C HIS A 335 16.80 5.46 2.66
N LYS A 336 18.06 5.06 2.44
CA LYS A 336 18.93 4.38 3.42
C LYS A 336 18.28 3.10 4.01
N HIS A 337 17.44 2.42 3.22
CA HIS A 337 16.78 1.16 3.60
C HIS A 337 17.60 -0.05 3.19
N TYR A 338 18.60 -0.39 4.02
CA TYR A 338 19.55 -1.48 3.77
C TYR A 338 19.14 -2.84 4.37
N ASN A 339 17.85 -3.05 4.67
CA ASN A 339 17.39 -4.32 5.25
C ASN A 339 17.67 -5.52 4.34
N TYR A 340 17.68 -5.31 3.01
CA TYR A 340 18.02 -6.35 2.05
C TYR A 340 19.45 -6.87 2.24
N VAL A 341 20.40 -6.03 2.68
CA VAL A 341 21.80 -6.42 2.95
C VAL A 341 21.83 -7.48 4.05
N LYS A 342 21.11 -7.23 5.15
CA LYS A 342 20.98 -8.19 6.25
C LYS A 342 20.27 -9.48 5.83
N ILE A 343 19.14 -9.35 5.13
CA ILE A 343 18.34 -10.53 4.72
C ILE A 343 19.13 -11.40 3.74
N LEU A 344 19.83 -10.77 2.80
CA LEU A 344 20.65 -11.46 1.81
C LEU A 344 22.04 -11.82 2.33
N GLY A 345 22.39 -11.51 3.57
CA GLY A 345 23.71 -11.79 4.16
C GLY A 345 24.86 -11.22 3.32
N LEU A 346 24.74 -9.96 2.92
CA LEU A 346 25.76 -9.21 2.19
C LEU A 346 26.60 -8.38 3.16
N ASP A 347 27.85 -8.11 2.81
CA ASP A 347 28.75 -7.29 3.64
C ASP A 347 28.43 -5.80 3.53
N SER A 348 28.05 -5.34 2.33
CA SER A 348 27.72 -3.94 2.04
C SER A 348 26.51 -3.80 1.11
N PRO A 349 25.86 -2.62 1.09
CA PRO A 349 24.88 -2.28 0.06
C PRO A 349 25.50 -2.32 -1.34
N SER A 350 24.67 -2.55 -2.36
CA SER A 350 25.08 -2.56 -3.77
C SER A 350 24.11 -1.75 -4.62
N ASN A 351 24.62 -1.13 -5.67
CA ASN A 351 23.82 -0.45 -6.70
C ASN A 351 23.50 -1.36 -7.89
N ASP A 352 24.07 -2.57 -7.98
CA ASP A 352 23.88 -3.48 -9.09
C ASP A 352 22.81 -4.53 -8.79
N ILE A 353 21.65 -4.40 -9.45
CA ILE A 353 20.57 -5.39 -9.36
C ILE A 353 20.99 -6.77 -9.86
N ARG A 354 21.93 -6.88 -10.80
CA ARG A 354 22.37 -8.17 -11.34
C ARG A 354 23.13 -8.95 -10.29
N PHE A 355 24.02 -8.28 -9.55
CA PHE A 355 24.67 -8.86 -8.38
C PHE A 355 23.67 -9.36 -7.34
N ILE A 356 22.70 -8.52 -6.94
CA ILE A 356 21.66 -8.90 -5.96
C ILE A 356 20.86 -10.11 -6.46
N SER A 357 20.47 -10.10 -7.73
CA SER A 357 19.71 -11.18 -8.35
C SER A 357 20.51 -12.47 -8.43
N ASN A 358 21.81 -12.39 -8.73
CA ASN A 358 22.72 -13.53 -8.74
C ASN A 358 22.80 -14.17 -7.35
N VAL A 359 23.01 -13.36 -6.29
CA VAL A 359 23.06 -13.85 -4.90
C VAL A 359 21.76 -14.56 -4.52
N ILE A 360 20.61 -13.98 -4.86
CA ILE A 360 19.30 -14.58 -4.58
C ILE A 360 19.15 -15.91 -5.33
N SER A 361 19.47 -15.92 -6.63
CA SER A 361 19.34 -17.14 -7.44
C SER A 361 20.26 -18.24 -6.94
N THR A 362 21.49 -17.94 -6.53
CA THR A 362 22.42 -18.93 -5.94
C THR A 362 21.87 -19.47 -4.63
N LYS A 363 21.39 -18.59 -3.73
CA LYS A 363 20.83 -19.03 -2.44
C LYS A 363 19.59 -19.90 -2.57
N LEU A 364 18.78 -19.63 -3.60
CA LEU A 364 17.54 -20.35 -3.88
C LEU A 364 17.72 -21.52 -4.85
N ASN A 365 18.95 -21.78 -5.33
CA ASN A 365 19.23 -22.75 -6.39
C ASN A 365 18.30 -22.60 -7.61
N LEU A 366 18.03 -21.36 -8.02
CA LEU A 366 17.19 -21.07 -9.18
C LEU A 366 17.98 -21.33 -10.46
N CYS A 367 17.64 -22.40 -11.16
CA CYS A 367 18.32 -22.79 -12.40
C CYS A 367 17.34 -22.84 -13.59
N ARG A 368 17.79 -22.37 -14.75
CA ARG A 368 17.20 -22.64 -16.07
C ARG A 368 17.82 -23.89 -16.65
N ASN A 369 16.95 -24.80 -17.13
CA ASN A 369 17.34 -26.04 -17.80
C ASN A 369 18.38 -26.86 -17.02
N TYR A 370 18.35 -26.79 -15.69
CA TYR A 370 19.29 -27.47 -14.77
C TYR A 370 20.78 -27.17 -15.00
N LYS A 371 21.12 -26.13 -15.78
CA LYS A 371 22.51 -25.84 -16.18
C LYS A 371 22.95 -24.40 -15.92
N TYR A 372 22.05 -23.43 -16.07
CA TYR A 372 22.39 -22.01 -15.93
C TYR A 372 21.59 -21.38 -14.80
N LEU A 373 22.20 -20.47 -14.05
CA LEU A 373 21.51 -19.76 -12.98
C LEU A 373 20.44 -18.82 -13.57
N ASP A 374 19.22 -18.85 -13.02
CA ASP A 374 18.11 -17.99 -13.44
C ASP A 374 18.19 -16.62 -12.75
N ILE A 375 18.99 -15.71 -13.30
CA ILE A 375 19.15 -14.36 -12.73
C ILE A 375 17.83 -13.57 -12.75
N ASN A 376 17.00 -13.70 -13.80
CA ASN A 376 15.69 -13.03 -13.82
C ASN A 376 14.73 -13.62 -12.78
N GLY A 377 14.83 -14.92 -12.50
CA GLY A 377 14.11 -15.56 -11.40
C GLY A 377 14.48 -14.97 -10.05
N GLY A 378 15.77 -14.75 -9.80
CA GLY A 378 16.25 -14.07 -8.60
C GLY A 378 15.76 -12.62 -8.49
N CYS A 379 15.77 -11.88 -9.60
CA CYS A 379 15.24 -10.52 -9.65
C CYS A 379 13.72 -10.48 -9.38
N ARG A 380 12.97 -11.43 -9.95
CA ARG A 380 11.53 -11.57 -9.67
C ARG A 380 11.29 -11.84 -8.18
N PHE A 381 12.10 -12.70 -7.58
CA PHE A 381 12.02 -12.98 -6.15
C PHE A 381 12.33 -11.73 -5.31
N PHE A 382 13.34 -10.93 -5.70
CA PHE A 382 13.62 -9.64 -5.06
C PHE A 382 12.42 -8.68 -5.11
N ILE A 383 11.76 -8.57 -6.26
CA ILE A 383 10.53 -7.78 -6.43
C ILE A 383 9.42 -8.31 -5.52
N ASP A 384 9.25 -9.64 -5.41
CA ASP A 384 8.25 -10.24 -4.53
C ASP A 384 8.57 -9.99 -3.05
N MET A 385 9.84 -10.05 -2.64
CA MET A 385 10.27 -9.68 -1.29
C MET A 385 9.90 -8.22 -0.96
N PHE A 386 10.11 -7.30 -1.91
CA PHE A 386 9.66 -5.92 -1.78
C PHE A 386 8.13 -5.83 -1.66
N ARG A 387 7.39 -6.51 -2.54
CA ARG A 387 5.91 -6.48 -2.57
C ARG A 387 5.28 -7.06 -1.28
N LEU A 388 5.95 -8.02 -0.65
CA LEU A 388 5.55 -8.63 0.61
C LEU A 388 5.94 -7.81 1.85
N GLY A 389 6.75 -6.76 1.69
CA GLY A 389 7.24 -5.91 2.78
C GLY A 389 8.43 -6.50 3.54
N LEU A 390 9.10 -7.52 3.00
CA LEU A 390 10.25 -8.15 3.67
C LEU A 390 11.47 -7.23 3.69
N LEU A 391 11.62 -6.37 2.68
CA LEU A 391 12.73 -5.42 2.58
C LEU A 391 12.54 -4.16 3.46
N GLY A 392 11.49 -4.12 4.28
CA GLY A 392 11.14 -3.00 5.14
C GLY A 392 9.90 -2.23 4.67
N HIS A 393 9.56 -1.20 5.44
CA HIS A 393 8.41 -0.35 5.19
C HIS A 393 8.81 0.85 4.33
N VAL A 394 8.33 0.91 3.10
CA VAL A 394 8.80 1.88 2.10
C VAL A 394 7.63 2.50 1.37
N CYS A 395 7.57 3.83 1.37
CA CYS A 395 6.67 4.59 0.52
C CYS A 395 7.45 4.99 -0.74
N LEU A 396 6.97 4.58 -1.92
CA LEU A 396 7.64 4.87 -3.21
C LEU A 396 7.37 6.29 -3.71
N GLU A 397 6.47 6.99 -3.03
CA GLU A 397 6.06 8.35 -3.36
C GLU A 397 6.37 9.25 -2.17
N PRO A 398 7.15 10.33 -2.35
CA PRO A 398 7.33 11.31 -1.29
C PRO A 398 5.98 11.96 -1.01
N VAL A 399 5.66 12.14 0.29
CA VAL A 399 4.44 12.86 0.67
C VAL A 399 4.70 14.36 0.48
N PRO A 400 4.08 14.99 -0.53
CA PRO A 400 4.35 16.38 -0.84
C PRO A 400 3.93 17.29 0.30
N ASP A 401 4.48 18.50 0.31
CA ASP A 401 3.98 19.54 1.18
C ASP A 401 2.69 20.13 0.61
N LYS A 402 1.88 20.72 1.49
CA LYS A 402 0.50 21.09 1.18
C LYS A 402 0.38 22.04 -0.01
N GLN A 403 1.36 22.94 -0.14
CA GLN A 403 1.40 23.99 -1.16
C GLN A 403 1.71 23.41 -2.54
N ASP A 404 2.53 22.36 -2.60
CA ASP A 404 2.98 21.74 -3.85
C ASP A 404 2.02 20.65 -4.36
N PHE A 405 1.08 20.22 -3.53
CA PHE A 405 0.14 19.16 -3.89
C PHE A 405 -1.04 19.71 -4.68
N ILE A 406 -0.87 19.76 -6.00
CA ILE A 406 -1.88 20.17 -6.97
C ILE A 406 -2.53 18.91 -7.55
N THR A 407 -3.85 18.86 -7.57
CA THR A 407 -4.64 17.69 -7.99
C THR A 407 -5.49 18.02 -9.21
N TYR A 408 -6.01 17.00 -9.89
CA TYR A 408 -7.00 17.18 -10.97
C TYR A 408 -8.15 18.11 -10.57
N LEU A 409 -8.57 18.05 -9.30
CA LEU A 409 -9.67 18.84 -8.76
C LEU A 409 -9.37 20.35 -8.68
N ASP A 410 -8.08 20.72 -8.65
CA ASP A 410 -7.67 22.12 -8.60
C ASP A 410 -7.80 22.81 -9.98
N PHE A 411 -7.93 22.01 -11.05
CA PHE A 411 -8.17 22.52 -12.40
C PHE A 411 -9.68 22.59 -12.66
N LYS A 412 -10.22 23.81 -12.65
CA LYS A 412 -11.60 24.11 -13.07
C LYS A 412 -11.73 24.03 -14.61
N SER A 413 -11.33 22.93 -15.24
CA SER A 413 -11.54 22.74 -16.69
C SER A 413 -12.48 21.58 -16.97
N ASP A 414 -13.44 21.82 -17.86
CA ASP A 414 -14.36 20.79 -18.36
C ASP A 414 -13.66 19.75 -19.25
N GLU A 415 -12.43 20.03 -19.67
CA GLU A 415 -11.58 19.16 -20.48
C GLU A 415 -10.36 18.64 -19.70
N PRO A 416 -9.89 17.40 -19.97
CA PRO A 416 -8.62 16.91 -19.44
C PRO A 416 -7.49 17.82 -19.91
N LEU A 417 -6.56 18.13 -19.01
CA LEU A 417 -5.42 19.00 -19.29
C LEU A 417 -4.68 18.50 -20.52
N SER A 418 -4.68 19.30 -21.58
CA SER A 418 -3.82 19.04 -22.73
C SER A 418 -2.36 19.22 -22.29
N ILE A 419 -1.54 18.24 -22.69
CA ILE A 419 -0.10 18.08 -22.37
C ILE A 419 0.73 19.34 -22.69
N ASN A 420 0.19 20.28 -23.47
CA ASN A 420 0.90 21.48 -23.95
C ASN A 420 0.56 22.80 -23.25
N SER A 421 -0.22 22.80 -22.16
CA SER A 421 -0.55 24.06 -21.48
C SER A 421 0.54 24.50 -20.48
N LYS A 422 1.62 25.13 -20.98
CA LYS A 422 2.64 25.83 -20.14
C LYS A 422 2.05 26.91 -19.21
N LYS A 423 0.76 27.24 -19.34
CA LYS A 423 0.07 28.30 -18.61
C LYS A 423 -0.51 27.86 -17.26
N TYR A 424 -0.59 26.56 -16.98
CA TYR A 424 -1.16 26.05 -15.74
C TYR A 424 -0.09 25.29 -14.93
N PRO A 425 -0.18 25.30 -13.58
CA PRO A 425 0.68 24.44 -12.79
C PRO A 425 0.47 22.99 -13.21
N THR A 426 1.53 22.18 -13.25
CA THR A 426 1.38 20.75 -13.55
C THR A 426 0.74 20.06 -12.34
N PRO A 427 -0.31 19.22 -12.52
CA PRO A 427 -0.81 18.41 -11.42
C PRO A 427 0.32 17.56 -10.88
N PHE A 428 0.26 17.29 -9.58
CA PHE A 428 1.08 16.29 -8.95
C PHE A 428 0.92 14.98 -9.71
N ARG A 429 2.06 14.38 -10.07
CA ARG A 429 2.20 13.24 -10.96
C ARG A 429 1.08 12.20 -10.81
N GLY A 430 0.45 11.81 -11.92
CA GLY A 430 -0.57 10.76 -11.95
C GLY A 430 -2.00 11.24 -11.64
N LEU A 431 -2.18 12.54 -11.43
CA LEU A 431 -3.49 13.21 -11.32
C LEU A 431 -3.82 14.03 -12.58
N LEU A 432 -3.11 13.82 -13.69
CA LEU A 432 -3.36 14.46 -14.99
C LEU A 432 -4.57 13.83 -15.71
#